data_AF-A0A956QLA5-F1
#
_entry.id   AF-A0A956QLA5-F1
#
_cell.length_a   1.000
_cell.length_b   1.000
_cell.length_c   1.000
_cell.angle_alpha   90.00
_cell.angle_beta   90.00
_cell.angle_gamma   90.00
#
_symmetry.space_group_name_H-M   'P 1'
#
loop_
_entity.id
_entity.type
_entity.pdbx_description
1 polymer ?
#
loop_
_entity_poly.entity_id
_entity_poly.type
_entity_poly.pdbx_seq_one_letter_code
_entity_poly.pdbx_strand_id
1 'polypeptide(L)'
;REFDGIWACASLLHVPKVEMNLVLHRLTRALKPGGCIYLSFKHGQGERVEHGRLFNDYTEDSFRPVLALQTSLTIERIWVSHDQRPGRVEKWLNIVARRTTAAI
;
A
#
# COMPACT_ATOMS: atom_id res chain seq x y z
N ARG A 1 5.03 13.73 14.92
CA ARG A 1 3.93 14.49 14.29
C ARG A 1 3.04 13.46 13.57
N GLU A 2 1.73 13.63 13.64
CA GLU A 2 0.74 12.78 12.95
C GLU A 2 0.06 13.57 11.80
N PHE A 3 -0.47 12.85 10.82
CA PHE A 3 -1.07 13.36 9.59
C PHE A 3 -2.51 12.91 9.43
N ASP A 4 -3.35 13.75 8.83
CA ASP A 4 -4.73 13.38 8.46
C ASP A 4 -4.76 12.42 7.25
N GLY A 5 -3.73 12.47 6.42
CA GLY A 5 -3.60 11.66 5.21
C GLY A 5 -2.15 11.30 4.90
N ILE A 6 -1.95 10.10 4.35
CA ILE A 6 -0.69 9.67 3.73
C ILE A 6 -0.97 9.22 2.30
N TRP A 7 -0.17 9.71 1.36
CA TRP A 7 -0.25 9.34 -0.05
C TRP A 7 1.05 8.66 -0.48
N ALA A 8 1.05 7.33 -0.60
CA ALA A 8 2.20 6.53 -1.02
C ALA A 8 1.94 5.91 -2.39
N CYS A 9 1.91 6.75 -3.42
CA CYS A 9 1.69 6.33 -4.80
C CYS A 9 3.00 5.83 -5.43
N ALA A 10 3.04 4.54 -5.77
CA ALA A 10 4.21 3.87 -6.35
C ALA A 10 5.51 4.06 -5.53
N SER A 11 5.39 4.43 -4.25
CA SER A 11 6.56 4.79 -3.41
C SER A 11 7.10 3.60 -2.63
N LEU A 12 6.26 2.61 -2.32
CA LEU A 12 6.60 1.44 -1.51
C LEU A 12 6.99 0.20 -2.36
N LEU A 13 6.98 0.33 -3.69
CA LEU A 13 7.37 -0.73 -4.63
C LEU A 13 8.79 -1.24 -4.37
N HIS A 14 9.66 -0.41 -3.82
CA HIS A 14 11.07 -0.70 -3.61
C HIS A 14 11.39 -1.28 -2.22
N VAL A 15 10.38 -1.51 -1.40
CA VAL A 15 10.53 -2.10 -0.06
C VAL A 15 10.51 -3.63 -0.18
N PRO A 16 11.43 -4.39 0.42
CA PRO A 16 11.30 -5.84 0.46
C PRO A 16 9.96 -6.27 1.06
N LYS A 17 9.29 -7.27 0.50
CA LYS A 17 7.99 -7.77 1.00
C LYS A 17 8.06 -8.15 2.48
N VAL A 18 9.21 -8.70 2.90
CA VAL A 18 9.48 -9.08 4.30
C VAL A 18 9.51 -7.88 5.25
N GLU A 19 9.80 -6.67 4.76
CA GLU A 19 9.82 -5.43 5.54
C GLU A 19 8.49 -4.64 5.46
N MET A 20 7.61 -5.00 4.53
CA MET A 20 6.37 -4.24 4.26
C MET A 20 5.50 -4.08 5.50
N ASN A 21 5.37 -5.14 6.32
CA ASN A 21 4.62 -5.09 7.57
C ASN A 21 5.16 -4.01 8.52
N LEU A 22 6.49 -3.93 8.67
CA LEU A 22 7.12 -2.93 9.53
C LEU A 22 6.94 -1.51 8.98
N VAL A 23 7.04 -1.33 7.66
CA VAL A 23 6.81 -0.04 7.00
C VAL A 23 5.36 0.41 7.19
N LEU A 24 4.39 -0.47 6.95
CA LEU A 24 2.97 -0.17 7.17
C LEU A 24 2.68 0.18 8.63
N HIS A 25 3.31 -0.49 9.58
CA HIS A 25 3.20 -0.16 11.00
C HIS A 25 3.66 1.27 11.30
N ARG A 26 4.81 1.68 10.74
CA ARG A 26 5.32 3.06 10.89
C ARG A 26 4.39 4.09 10.26
N LEU A 27 3.86 3.81 9.06
CA LEU A 27 2.90 4.70 8.38
C LEU A 27 1.59 4.80 9.16
N THR A 28 1.09 3.69 9.69
CA THR A 28 -0.14 3.67 10.51
C THR A 28 0.02 4.51 11.76
N ARG A 29 1.17 4.43 12.46
CA ARG A 29 1.49 5.28 13.62
C ARG A 29 1.63 6.76 13.28
N ALA A 30 1.93 7.09 12.02
CA ALA A 30 2.03 8.47 11.56
C ALA A 30 0.69 9.08 11.14
N LEU A 31 -0.38 8.29 10.98
CA LEU A 31 -1.73 8.81 10.77
C LEU A 31 -2.36 9.22 12.09
N LYS A 32 -3.20 10.26 12.14
CA LYS A 32 -4.10 10.47 13.29
C LYS A 32 -5.16 9.35 13.35
N PRO A 33 -5.79 9.09 14.50
CA PRO A 33 -7.03 8.30 14.54
C PRO A 33 -8.07 8.86 13.55
N GLY A 34 -8.66 8.01 12.72
CA GLY A 34 -9.56 8.42 11.63
C GLY A 34 -8.86 8.89 10.34
N GLY A 35 -7.53 9.04 10.35
CA GLY A 35 -6.73 9.42 9.18
C GLY A 35 -6.69 8.35 8.09
N CYS A 36 -6.43 8.77 6.85
CA CYS A 36 -6.51 7.92 5.67
C CYS A 36 -5.15 7.66 5.02
N ILE A 37 -4.94 6.47 4.47
CA ILE A 37 -3.77 6.17 3.66
C ILE A 37 -4.17 5.65 2.28
N TYR A 38 -3.56 6.21 1.25
CA TYR A 38 -3.56 5.67 -0.09
C TYR A 38 -2.23 4.99 -0.39
N LEU A 39 -2.30 3.78 -0.93
CA LEU A 39 -1.14 2.98 -1.35
C LEU A 39 -1.35 2.53 -2.80
N SER A 40 -0.28 2.48 -3.58
CA SER A 40 -0.33 1.79 -4.88
C SER A 40 0.90 0.96 -5.17
N PHE A 41 0.65 -0.19 -5.81
CA PHE A 41 1.64 -1.18 -6.20
C PHE A 41 1.46 -1.58 -7.66
N LYS A 42 2.50 -2.10 -8.31
CA LYS A 42 2.32 -2.81 -9.57
C LYS A 42 1.46 -4.05 -9.29
N HIS A 43 0.46 -4.29 -10.15
CA HIS A 43 -0.40 -5.46 -10.02
C HIS A 43 0.35 -6.71 -10.49
N GLY A 44 0.45 -7.71 -9.63
CA GLY A 44 1.21 -8.92 -9.92
C GLY A 44 1.64 -9.67 -8.66
N GLN A 45 2.65 -10.53 -8.80
CA GLN A 45 3.16 -11.38 -7.73
C GLN A 45 4.68 -11.32 -7.68
N GLY A 46 5.24 -11.59 -6.50
CA GLY A 46 6.68 -11.76 -6.30
C GLY A 46 7.48 -10.46 -6.14
N GLU A 47 8.79 -10.64 -6.15
CA GLU A 47 9.82 -9.60 -6.05
C GLU A 47 10.85 -9.79 -7.16
N ARG A 48 11.36 -8.69 -7.71
CA ARG A 48 12.41 -8.72 -8.73
C ARG A 48 13.29 -7.50 -8.66
N VAL A 49 14.51 -7.59 -9.21
CA VAL A 49 15.38 -6.43 -9.40
C VAL A 49 15.42 -6.09 -10.89
N GLU A 50 15.04 -4.87 -11.23
CA GLU A 50 15.11 -4.33 -12.60
C GLU A 50 15.92 -3.03 -12.57
N HIS A 51 16.97 -2.96 -13.41
CA HIS A 51 17.86 -1.79 -13.49
C HIS A 51 18.39 -1.35 -12.11
N GLY A 52 18.81 -2.32 -11.29
CA GLY A 52 19.35 -2.08 -9.95
C GLY A 52 18.33 -1.67 -8.88
N ARG A 53 17.02 -1.71 -9.17
CA ARG A 53 15.96 -1.37 -8.21
C ARG A 53 15.08 -2.58 -7.92
N LEU A 54 14.79 -2.81 -6.64
CA LEU A 54 13.82 -3.81 -6.22
C LEU A 54 12.41 -3.38 -6.62
N PHE A 55 11.56 -4.32 -7.03
CA PHE A 55 10.13 -4.14 -7.21
C PHE A 55 9.38 -5.27 -6.52
N ASN A 56 8.49 -4.92 -5.61
CA ASN A 56 7.45 -5.81 -5.10
C ASN A 56 6.15 -5.56 -5.87
N ASP A 57 5.48 -6.64 -6.24
CA ASP A 57 4.20 -6.57 -6.94
C ASP A 57 3.14 -7.27 -6.08
N TYR A 58 1.92 -6.74 -6.07
CA TYR A 58 0.83 -7.29 -5.28
C TYR A 58 -0.46 -7.36 -6.09
N THR A 59 -1.20 -8.44 -5.89
CA THR A 59 -2.63 -8.55 -6.15
C THR A 59 -3.43 -8.23 -4.89
N GLU A 60 -4.73 -8.03 -5.05
CA GLU A 60 -5.68 -7.90 -3.96
C GLU A 60 -5.53 -9.03 -2.93
N ASP A 61 -5.49 -10.28 -3.38
CA ASP A 61 -5.41 -11.46 -2.52
C ASP A 61 -4.09 -11.53 -1.77
N SER A 62 -2.98 -11.14 -2.41
CA SER A 62 -1.67 -11.14 -1.75
C SER A 62 -1.48 -9.97 -0.78
N PHE A 63 -2.18 -8.85 -0.98
CA PHE A 63 -2.01 -7.65 -0.14
C PHE A 63 -2.94 -7.62 1.06
N ARG A 64 -4.14 -8.22 0.95
CA ARG A 64 -5.11 -8.28 2.06
C ARG A 64 -4.51 -8.89 3.34
N PRO A 65 -3.81 -10.04 3.31
CA PRO A 65 -3.16 -10.59 4.50
C PRO A 65 -2.09 -9.66 5.09
N VAL A 66 -1.33 -8.96 4.24
CA VAL A 66 -0.29 -8.02 4.69
C VAL A 66 -0.90 -6.86 5.45
N LEU A 67 -1.99 -6.28 4.93
CA LEU A 67 -2.68 -5.19 5.61
C LEU A 67 -3.44 -5.66 6.85
N ALA A 68 -3.96 -6.90 6.87
CA ALA A 68 -4.65 -7.47 8.03
C ALA A 68 -3.77 -7.58 9.28
N LEU A 69 -2.43 -7.62 9.11
CA LEU A 69 -1.49 -7.53 10.23
C LEU A 69 -1.54 -6.16 10.94
N GLN A 70 -2.08 -5.13 10.28
CA GLN A 70 -2.30 -3.80 10.84
C GLN A 70 -3.71 -3.72 11.42
N THR A 71 -3.89 -4.20 12.65
CA THR A 71 -5.20 -4.28 13.32
C THR A 71 -5.93 -2.94 13.50
N SER A 72 -5.22 -1.82 13.32
CA SER A 72 -5.79 -0.47 13.37
C SER A 72 -6.04 0.15 12.00
N LEU A 73 -5.86 -0.57 10.90
CA LEU A 73 -6.26 -0.14 9.55
C LEU A 73 -7.43 -0.97 9.05
N THR A 74 -8.41 -0.30 8.45
CA THR A 74 -9.53 -0.94 7.74
C THR A 74 -9.48 -0.53 6.26
N ILE A 75 -9.61 -1.51 5.34
CA ILE A 75 -9.70 -1.22 3.90
C ILE A 75 -11.05 -0.57 3.61
N GLU A 76 -11.04 0.63 3.06
CA GLU A 76 -12.24 1.28 2.51
C GLU A 76 -12.44 0.92 1.05
N ARG A 77 -11.35 0.83 0.28
CA ARG A 77 -11.39 0.48 -1.14
C ARG A 77 -10.11 -0.22 -1.58
N ILE A 78 -10.26 -1.20 -2.44
CA ILE A 78 -9.16 -1.85 -3.15
C ILE A 78 -9.59 -2.12 -4.59
N TRP A 79 -8.77 -1.74 -5.57
CA TRP A 79 -9.12 -1.89 -6.99
C TRP A 79 -7.88 -1.89 -7.88
N VAL A 80 -8.05 -2.41 -9.10
CA VAL A 80 -7.02 -2.38 -10.14
C VAL A 80 -7.36 -1.29 -11.17
N SER A 81 -6.35 -0.55 -11.58
CA SER A 81 -6.44 0.40 -12.69
C SER A 81 -5.37 0.10 -13.74
N HIS A 82 -5.58 0.60 -14.95
CA HIS A 82 -4.58 0.57 -16.02
C HIS A 82 -3.71 1.83 -15.95
N ASP A 83 -2.43 1.69 -16.34
CA ASP A 83 -1.56 2.83 -16.59
C ASP A 83 -2.19 3.73 -17.66
N GLN A 84 -2.19 5.04 -17.42
CA GLN A 84 -2.83 6.02 -18.31
C GLN A 84 -1.87 6.55 -19.38
N ARG A 85 -0.57 6.20 -19.31
CA ARG A 85 0.42 6.68 -20.27
C ARG A 85 0.31 5.88 -21.57
N PRO A 86 0.36 6.54 -22.74
CA PRO A 86 0.30 5.84 -24.03
C PRO A 86 1.39 4.76 -24.17
N GLY A 87 1.00 3.59 -24.66
CA GLY A 87 1.91 2.46 -24.89
C GLY A 87 2.32 1.68 -23.63
N ARG A 88 1.83 2.04 -22.44
CA ARG A 88 2.01 1.28 -21.20
C ARG A 88 0.85 0.31 -21.01
N VAL A 89 1.17 -0.93 -20.62
CA VAL A 89 0.20 -2.00 -20.38
C VAL A 89 0.12 -2.40 -18.91
N GLU A 90 0.93 -1.75 -18.07
CA GLU A 90 1.03 -1.98 -16.65
C GLU A 90 -0.32 -1.76 -15.96
N LYS A 91 -0.60 -2.63 -15.00
CA LYS A 91 -1.75 -2.50 -14.10
C LYS A 91 -1.27 -2.12 -12.72
N TRP A 92 -2.10 -1.37 -12.01
CA TRP A 92 -1.79 -0.84 -10.68
C TRP A 92 -2.83 -1.34 -9.68
N LEU A 93 -2.36 -1.95 -8.60
CA LEU A 93 -3.17 -2.20 -7.42
C LEU A 93 -3.25 -0.90 -6.61
N ASN A 94 -4.45 -0.49 -6.26
CA ASN A 94 -4.73 0.71 -5.50
C ASN A 94 -5.48 0.34 -4.22
N ILE A 95 -5.08 0.92 -3.09
CA ILE A 95 -5.70 0.70 -1.79
C ILE A 95 -5.96 2.04 -1.12
N VAL A 96 -7.17 2.22 -0.60
CA VAL A 96 -7.50 3.25 0.38
C VAL A 96 -7.88 2.55 1.68
N ALA A 97 -7.21 2.91 2.77
CA ALA A 97 -7.47 2.37 4.09
C ALA A 97 -7.54 3.50 5.13
N ARG A 98 -8.32 3.30 6.19
CA ARG A 98 -8.50 4.26 7.27
C ARG A 98 -7.98 3.71 8.58
N ARG A 99 -7.29 4.54 9.36
CA ARG A 99 -6.93 4.24 10.74
C ARG A 99 -8.17 4.29 11.61
N THR A 100 -8.51 3.18 12.27
CA THR A 100 -9.65 3.09 13.18
C THR A 100 -9.52 4.12 14.30
N THR A 101 -10.61 4.83 14.61
CA THR A 101 -10.71 5.64 15.83
C THR A 101 -10.81 4.71 17.02
N ALA A 102 -10.07 4.96 18.10
CA ALA A 102 -10.28 4.19 19.33
C ALA A 102 -11.78 4.28 19.73
N ALA A 103 -12.37 3.15 20.10
CA ALA A 103 -13.67 3.18 20.75
C ALA A 103 -13.49 3.95 22.07
N ILE A 104 -14.33 4.98 22.25
CA ILE A 104 -14.43 5.73 23.51
C ILE A 104 -15.09 4.84 24.55
#